data_AF-A0A538BHR5-F1
#
_entry.id   AF-A0A538BHR5-F1
#
_cell.length_a   1.000
_cell.length_b   1.000
_cell.length_c   1.000
_cell.angle_alpha   90.00
_cell.angle_beta   90.00
_cell.angle_gamma   90.00
#
_symmetry.space_group_name_H-M   'P 1'
#
loop_
_entity.id
_entity.type
_entity.pdbx_description
1 polymer ?
#
loop_
_entity_poly.entity_id
_entity_poly.type
_entity_poly.pdbx_seq_one_letter_code
_entity_poly.pdbx_strand_id
1 'polypeptide(L)'
;MAKIAIIGAGSVEFTRNILTDLCSYPELAGTLEFALHDIDEERLGYAERAANQVVARLNAGHVVSAHPDRATAFDGADYLINEIQVGGYEATLRDFEIPTRFGLRQTIADTIGIGGIMRGLRTMPVMIQMADEMAERCPQGLLLNYTNPMAMVPWGIWAGSRWPAAQTIGVCHSVRDTHAFLASLVGVPEEDIAFRTAGFNHQCFVYGFRERTTDEDLYPRLHDIVDADPEGLGRRVRVELFKRFGYFPTESSEHSAEYVPWFLPHDDQIERFRIPLDEYLRRSEDNLKE
;
A
#
# COMPACT_ATOMS: atom_id res chain seq x y z
N MET A 1 28.28 -1.32 0.73
CA MET A 1 27.14 -0.70 0.05
C MET A 1 25.93 -1.51 0.45
N ALA A 2 24.85 -0.89 0.94
CA ALA A 2 23.65 -1.64 1.28
C ALA A 2 22.91 -2.01 -0.02
N LYS A 3 22.51 -3.27 -0.16
CA LYS A 3 21.81 -3.76 -1.35
C LYS A 3 20.31 -3.79 -1.10
N ILE A 4 19.55 -3.12 -1.96
CA ILE A 4 18.09 -3.06 -1.92
C ILE A 4 17.56 -3.77 -3.16
N ALA A 5 16.95 -4.93 -2.97
CA ALA A 5 16.24 -5.64 -4.03
C ALA A 5 14.83 -5.08 -4.17
N ILE A 6 14.44 -4.63 -5.36
CA ILE A 6 13.09 -4.13 -5.67
C ILE A 6 12.40 -5.14 -6.58
N ILE A 7 11.34 -5.79 -6.07
CA ILE A 7 10.66 -6.92 -6.71
C ILE A 7 9.30 -6.47 -7.22
N GLY A 8 9.06 -6.66 -8.52
CA GLY A 8 7.97 -6.00 -9.22
C GLY A 8 8.37 -4.61 -9.72
N ALA A 9 9.66 -4.41 -10.01
CA ALA A 9 10.21 -3.11 -10.37
C ALA A 9 9.62 -2.52 -11.67
N GLY A 10 8.92 -3.35 -12.46
CA GLY A 10 8.14 -2.92 -13.62
C GLY A 10 6.91 -2.07 -13.26
N SER A 11 6.60 -1.92 -11.98
CA SER A 11 5.74 -0.86 -11.43
C SER A 11 6.49 0.48 -11.49
N VAL A 12 6.63 1.03 -12.71
CA VAL A 12 7.57 2.12 -13.00
C VAL A 12 7.34 3.35 -12.11
N GLU A 13 6.08 3.75 -11.87
CA GLU A 13 5.79 4.92 -11.04
C GLU A 13 6.21 4.72 -9.59
N PHE A 14 5.84 3.59 -8.99
CA PHE A 14 6.12 3.30 -7.59
C PHE A 14 7.63 3.08 -7.36
N THR A 15 8.28 2.29 -8.22
CA THR A 15 9.73 2.13 -8.23
C THR A 15 10.43 3.49 -8.37
N ARG A 16 9.97 4.36 -9.29
CA ARG A 16 10.54 5.71 -9.45
C ARG A 16 10.40 6.55 -8.18
N ASN A 17 9.27 6.48 -7.49
CA ASN A 17 9.03 7.25 -6.27
C ASN A 17 9.98 6.80 -5.14
N ILE A 18 10.11 5.48 -4.92
CA ILE A 18 11.08 4.93 -3.95
C ILE A 18 12.50 5.40 -4.26
N LEU A 19 12.91 5.26 -5.52
CA LEU A 19 14.26 5.63 -5.93
C LEU A 19 14.52 7.13 -5.77
N THR A 20 13.53 7.97 -6.10
CA THR A 20 13.63 9.42 -5.96
C THR A 20 13.80 9.79 -4.49
N ASP A 21 13.01 9.20 -3.60
CA ASP A 21 13.12 9.42 -2.16
C ASP A 21 14.51 9.02 -1.65
N LEU A 22 14.96 7.79 -1.93
CA LEU A 22 16.27 7.30 -1.48
C LEU A 22 17.45 8.12 -2.03
N CYS A 23 17.38 8.53 -3.29
CA CYS A 23 18.38 9.40 -3.90
C CYS A 23 18.38 10.84 -3.36
N SER A 24 17.30 11.28 -2.70
CA SER A 24 17.19 12.64 -2.15
C SER A 24 17.93 12.84 -0.83
N TYR A 25 18.27 11.75 -0.12
CA TYR A 25 18.97 11.80 1.16
C TYR A 25 20.50 11.88 0.97
N PRO A 26 21.15 13.01 1.31
CA PRO A 26 22.60 13.14 1.16
C PRO A 26 23.41 12.11 1.96
N GLU A 27 22.87 11.64 3.08
CA GLU A 27 23.48 10.64 3.96
C GLU A 27 23.62 9.27 3.29
N LEU A 28 22.80 8.99 2.26
CA LEU A 28 22.83 7.73 1.52
C LEU A 28 23.70 7.79 0.27
N ALA A 29 24.16 8.97 -0.16
CA ALA A 29 24.88 9.19 -1.42
C ALA A 29 26.04 8.20 -1.61
N GLY A 30 26.02 7.45 -2.72
CA GLY A 30 27.05 6.46 -3.07
C GLY A 30 27.06 5.20 -2.20
N THR A 31 26.10 5.03 -1.28
CA THR A 31 26.09 3.92 -0.32
C THR A 31 25.12 2.79 -0.65
N LEU A 32 24.31 2.93 -1.70
CA LEU A 32 23.25 1.97 -2.09
C LEU A 32 23.51 1.29 -3.44
N GLU A 33 23.16 0.01 -3.50
CA GLU A 33 23.00 -0.79 -4.72
C GLU A 33 21.51 -1.13 -4.88
N PHE A 34 20.90 -0.70 -5.98
CA PHE A 34 19.56 -1.11 -6.37
C PHE A 34 19.63 -2.33 -7.28
N ALA A 35 19.02 -3.43 -6.85
CA ALA A 35 18.85 -4.64 -7.65
C ALA A 35 17.38 -4.78 -8.06
N LEU A 36 17.07 -4.38 -9.29
CA LEU A 36 15.71 -4.40 -9.82
C LEU A 36 15.39 -5.78 -10.36
N HIS A 37 14.20 -6.28 -10.05
CA HIS A 37 13.67 -7.51 -10.61
C HIS A 37 12.21 -7.32 -11.04
N ASP A 38 11.93 -7.77 -12.26
CA ASP A 38 10.58 -8.00 -12.76
C ASP A 38 10.61 -9.24 -13.67
N ILE A 39 9.46 -9.91 -13.80
CA ILE A 39 9.28 -11.06 -14.70
C ILE A 39 9.07 -10.62 -16.14
N ASP A 40 8.68 -9.36 -16.35
CA ASP A 40 8.53 -8.75 -17.66
C ASP A 40 9.84 -8.01 -18.03
N GLU A 41 10.58 -8.55 -19.01
CA GLU A 41 11.87 -8.01 -19.44
C GLU A 41 11.77 -6.58 -19.99
N GLU A 42 10.67 -6.25 -20.67
CA GLU A 42 10.46 -4.93 -21.25
C GLU A 42 10.26 -3.90 -20.15
N ARG A 43 9.36 -4.19 -19.20
CA ARG A 43 9.12 -3.34 -18.03
C ARG A 43 10.35 -3.21 -17.14
N LEU A 44 11.10 -4.30 -16.94
CA LEU A 44 12.36 -4.28 -16.21
C LEU A 44 13.38 -3.33 -16.87
N GLY A 45 13.50 -3.38 -18.20
CA GLY A 45 14.37 -2.47 -18.96
C GLY A 45 13.94 -1.01 -18.83
N TYR A 46 12.64 -0.72 -18.80
CA TYR A 46 12.14 0.64 -18.51
C TYR A 46 12.50 1.10 -17.10
N ALA A 47 12.28 0.23 -16.10
CA ALA A 47 12.61 0.51 -14.70
C ALA A 47 14.11 0.80 -14.50
N GLU A 48 14.99 0.02 -15.13
CA GLU A 48 16.43 0.23 -15.09
C GLU A 48 16.84 1.60 -15.67
N ARG A 49 16.28 1.97 -16.82
CA ARG A 49 16.55 3.28 -17.43
C ARG A 49 16.05 4.42 -16.54
N ALA A 50 14.84 4.31 -15.99
CA ALA A 50 14.27 5.30 -15.09
C ALA A 50 15.13 5.45 -13.82
N ALA A 51 15.55 4.33 -13.22
CA ALA A 51 16.41 4.32 -12.04
C ALA A 51 17.76 5.02 -12.29
N ASN A 52 18.43 4.68 -13.39
CA ASN A 52 19.69 5.33 -13.77
C ASN A 52 19.51 6.83 -14.02
N GLN A 53 18.38 7.25 -14.61
CA GLN A 53 18.08 8.68 -14.80
C GLN A 53 17.88 9.41 -13.47
N VAL A 54 17.18 8.81 -12.50
CA VAL A 54 16.99 9.41 -11.17
C VAL A 54 18.34 9.57 -10.46
N VAL A 55 19.15 8.51 -10.42
CA VAL A 55 20.50 8.53 -9.82
C VAL A 55 21.38 9.61 -10.44
N ALA A 56 21.38 9.71 -11.78
CA ALA A 56 22.19 10.70 -12.49
C ALA A 56 21.69 12.13 -12.24
N ARG A 57 20.37 12.37 -12.29
CA ARG A 57 19.80 13.72 -12.09
C ARG A 57 20.01 14.26 -10.69
N LEU A 58 19.96 13.39 -9.69
CA LEU A 58 20.16 13.76 -8.29
C LEU A 58 21.64 13.67 -7.86
N ASN A 59 22.54 13.26 -8.76
CA ASN A 59 23.95 13.04 -8.48
C ASN A 59 24.16 12.13 -7.24
N ALA A 60 23.30 11.11 -7.09
CA ALA A 60 23.23 10.29 -5.89
C ALA A 60 24.33 9.22 -5.81
N GLY A 61 24.98 8.90 -6.94
CA GLY A 61 26.13 7.99 -6.99
C GLY A 61 25.84 6.52 -6.65
N HIS A 62 24.57 6.11 -6.58
CA HIS A 62 24.17 4.72 -6.32
C HIS A 62 24.44 3.83 -7.54
N VAL A 63 24.53 2.52 -7.30
CA VAL A 63 24.65 1.51 -8.35
C VAL A 63 23.26 0.97 -8.69
N VAL A 64 22.96 0.77 -9.97
CA VAL A 64 21.72 0.15 -10.44
C VAL A 64 22.07 -1.12 -11.22
N SER A 65 21.33 -2.19 -10.99
CA SER A 65 21.40 -3.43 -11.75
C SER A 65 20.00 -4.00 -11.96
N ALA A 66 19.78 -4.69 -13.09
CA ALA A 66 18.51 -5.33 -13.43
C ALA A 66 18.69 -6.83 -13.63
N HIS A 67 17.81 -7.62 -13.03
CA HIS A 67 17.91 -9.09 -12.97
C HIS A 67 16.57 -9.74 -13.35
N PRO A 68 16.47 -10.39 -14.52
CA PRO A 68 15.29 -11.19 -14.89
C PRO A 68 15.09 -12.38 -13.94
N ASP A 69 16.18 -12.89 -13.35
CA ASP A 69 16.14 -13.90 -12.30
C ASP A 69 16.19 -13.26 -10.91
N ARG A 70 15.10 -13.40 -10.15
CA ARG A 70 14.99 -12.82 -8.79
C ARG A 70 16.01 -13.38 -7.82
N ALA A 71 16.48 -14.62 -8.03
CA ALA A 71 17.49 -15.21 -7.17
C ALA A 71 18.79 -14.38 -7.17
N THR A 72 19.16 -13.82 -8.32
CA THR A 72 20.33 -12.93 -8.44
C THR A 72 20.10 -11.58 -7.75
N ALA A 73 18.86 -11.06 -7.80
CA ALA A 73 18.51 -9.84 -7.07
C ALA A 73 18.58 -10.04 -5.55
N PHE A 74 18.21 -11.23 -5.05
CA PHE A 74 18.22 -11.55 -3.62
C PHE A 74 19.61 -11.73 -3.02
N ASP A 75 20.60 -12.17 -3.81
CA ASP A 75 21.92 -12.52 -3.29
C ASP A 75 22.58 -11.37 -2.52
N GLY A 76 22.73 -11.55 -1.20
CA GLY A 76 23.32 -10.55 -0.31
C GLY A 76 22.48 -9.28 -0.09
N ALA A 77 21.19 -9.28 -0.43
CA ALA A 77 20.32 -8.13 -0.21
C ALA A 77 20.11 -7.83 1.29
N ASP A 78 20.25 -6.57 1.69
CA ASP A 78 19.98 -6.10 3.05
C ASP A 78 18.50 -5.73 3.22
N TYR A 79 17.86 -5.27 2.15
CA TYR A 79 16.44 -4.91 2.12
C TYR A 79 15.79 -5.46 0.86
N LEU A 80 14.53 -5.87 1.00
CA LEU A 80 13.71 -6.33 -0.10
C LEU A 80 12.41 -5.54 -0.09
N ILE A 81 12.18 -4.76 -1.13
CA ILE A 81 10.93 -4.04 -1.35
C ILE A 81 10.09 -4.86 -2.31
N ASN A 82 8.98 -5.38 -1.84
CA ASN A 82 8.09 -6.22 -2.64
C ASN A 82 6.81 -5.48 -3.01
N GLU A 83 6.57 -5.32 -4.31
CA GLU A 83 5.42 -4.62 -4.87
C GLU A 83 4.71 -5.40 -5.99
N ILE A 84 4.89 -6.72 -6.04
CA ILE A 84 4.31 -7.55 -7.10
C ILE A 84 2.76 -7.57 -7.08
N GLN A 85 2.17 -7.79 -8.25
CA GLN A 85 0.77 -8.16 -8.43
C GLN A 85 0.68 -9.48 -9.21
N VAL A 86 0.52 -10.59 -8.48
CA VAL A 86 0.46 -11.91 -9.10
C VAL A 86 -0.77 -12.03 -10.01
N GLY A 87 -0.53 -12.34 -11.28
CA GLY A 87 -1.56 -12.47 -12.31
C GLY A 87 -1.96 -11.17 -13.01
N GLY A 88 -1.43 -10.02 -12.57
CA GLY A 88 -1.65 -8.71 -13.20
C GLY A 88 -3.12 -8.35 -13.40
N TYR A 89 -3.38 -7.53 -14.43
CA TYR A 89 -4.72 -7.02 -14.74
C TYR A 89 -5.73 -8.12 -15.09
N GLU A 90 -5.31 -9.16 -15.82
CA GLU A 90 -6.17 -10.30 -16.18
C GLU A 90 -6.73 -11.02 -14.96
N ALA A 91 -5.94 -11.16 -13.91
CA ALA A 91 -6.43 -11.75 -12.67
C ALA A 91 -7.37 -10.78 -11.93
N THR A 92 -7.06 -9.49 -11.93
CA THR A 92 -7.94 -8.45 -11.38
C THR A 92 -9.32 -8.44 -12.04
N LEU A 93 -9.40 -8.57 -13.38
CA LEU A 93 -10.68 -8.71 -14.09
C LEU A 93 -11.49 -9.89 -13.55
N ARG A 94 -10.84 -11.05 -13.37
CA ARG A 94 -11.50 -12.24 -12.81
C ARG A 94 -11.91 -12.07 -11.36
N ASP A 95 -11.11 -11.33 -10.58
CA ASP A 95 -11.38 -11.04 -9.17
C ASP A 95 -12.70 -10.23 -9.00
N PHE A 96 -13.13 -9.51 -10.05
CA PHE A 96 -14.42 -8.80 -10.12
C PHE A 96 -15.50 -9.58 -10.90
N GLU A 97 -15.19 -10.12 -12.07
CA GLU A 97 -16.18 -10.77 -12.94
C GLU A 97 -16.84 -11.98 -12.29
N ILE A 98 -16.06 -12.80 -11.57
CA ILE A 98 -16.59 -14.03 -10.95
C ILE A 98 -17.60 -13.66 -9.85
N PRO A 99 -17.27 -12.82 -8.84
CA PRO A 99 -18.24 -12.49 -7.80
C PRO A 99 -19.46 -11.70 -8.30
N THR A 100 -19.30 -10.85 -9.32
CA THR A 100 -20.41 -10.10 -9.93
C THR A 100 -21.48 -11.02 -10.53
N ARG A 101 -21.11 -12.18 -11.09
CA ARG A 101 -22.06 -13.20 -11.58
C ARG A 101 -22.96 -13.78 -10.47
N PHE A 102 -22.53 -13.67 -9.22
CA PHE A 102 -23.28 -14.08 -8.03
C PHE A 102 -23.89 -12.90 -7.27
N GLY A 103 -23.89 -11.70 -7.86
CA GLY A 103 -24.49 -10.50 -7.28
C GLY A 103 -23.64 -9.80 -6.22
N LEU A 104 -22.37 -10.19 -6.03
CA LEU A 104 -21.47 -9.47 -5.14
C LEU A 104 -20.99 -8.18 -5.81
N ARG A 105 -21.14 -7.06 -5.11
CA ARG A 105 -20.63 -5.75 -5.54
C ARG A 105 -19.35 -5.45 -4.78
N GLN A 106 -18.37 -4.88 -5.47
CA GLN A 106 -17.05 -4.57 -4.93
C GLN A 106 -16.60 -3.20 -5.44
N THR A 107 -15.64 -2.58 -4.75
CA THR A 107 -15.04 -1.30 -5.16
C THR A 107 -13.57 -1.51 -5.51
N ILE A 108 -12.80 -2.10 -4.58
CA ILE A 108 -11.37 -2.31 -4.70
C ILE A 108 -11.00 -3.79 -4.81
N ALA A 109 -11.58 -4.64 -3.96
CA ALA A 109 -11.40 -6.08 -3.97
C ALA A 109 -9.94 -6.57 -3.93
N ASP A 110 -9.00 -5.75 -3.46
CA ASP A 110 -7.57 -6.10 -3.43
C ASP A 110 -7.12 -6.67 -2.08
N THR A 111 -7.97 -6.57 -1.06
CA THR A 111 -7.61 -6.87 0.33
C THR A 111 -8.61 -7.80 1.01
N ILE A 112 -9.90 -7.47 0.99
CA ILE A 112 -10.98 -8.24 1.61
C ILE A 112 -12.05 -8.60 0.57
N GLY A 113 -13.13 -9.27 0.99
CA GLY A 113 -14.17 -9.75 0.08
C GLY A 113 -13.71 -10.95 -0.73
N ILE A 114 -14.55 -11.40 -1.67
CA ILE A 114 -14.25 -12.59 -2.47
C ILE A 114 -13.09 -12.31 -3.43
N GLY A 115 -13.02 -11.13 -4.06
CA GLY A 115 -11.88 -10.73 -4.87
C GLY A 115 -10.57 -10.69 -4.06
N GLY A 116 -10.58 -10.10 -2.86
CA GLY A 116 -9.40 -10.05 -1.99
C GLY A 116 -8.94 -11.44 -1.53
N ILE A 117 -9.88 -12.35 -1.25
CA ILE A 117 -9.56 -13.75 -0.91
C ILE A 117 -8.95 -14.49 -2.12
N MET A 118 -9.54 -14.36 -3.32
CA MET A 118 -8.99 -14.98 -4.53
C MET A 118 -7.58 -14.46 -4.84
N ARG A 119 -7.37 -13.14 -4.71
CA ARG A 119 -6.05 -12.52 -4.81
C ARG A 119 -5.09 -13.06 -3.76
N GLY A 120 -5.50 -13.14 -2.49
CA GLY A 120 -4.70 -13.71 -1.41
C GLY A 120 -4.25 -15.14 -1.70
N LEU A 121 -5.18 -16.01 -2.10
CA LEU A 121 -4.90 -17.43 -2.43
C LEU A 121 -3.93 -17.58 -3.60
N ARG A 122 -3.99 -16.67 -4.57
CA ARG A 122 -3.08 -16.64 -5.73
C ARG A 122 -1.69 -16.12 -5.37
N THR A 123 -1.61 -15.12 -4.49
CA THR A 123 -0.36 -14.43 -4.13
C THR A 123 0.44 -15.14 -3.05
N MET A 124 -0.22 -15.72 -2.03
CA MET A 124 0.46 -16.34 -0.89
C MET A 124 1.51 -17.40 -1.27
N PRO A 125 1.25 -18.35 -2.20
CA PRO A 125 2.25 -19.36 -2.57
C PRO A 125 3.53 -18.75 -3.17
N VAL A 126 3.39 -17.69 -3.98
CA VAL A 126 4.53 -16.99 -4.58
C VAL A 126 5.37 -16.31 -3.49
N MET A 127 4.69 -15.66 -2.54
CA MET A 127 5.34 -14.96 -1.43
C MET A 127 6.05 -15.91 -0.46
N ILE A 128 5.47 -17.07 -0.18
CA ILE A 128 6.11 -18.13 0.62
C ILE A 128 7.37 -18.63 -0.08
N GLN A 129 7.30 -18.90 -1.37
CA GLN A 129 8.46 -19.34 -2.15
C GLN A 129 9.58 -18.28 -2.14
N MET A 130 9.24 -17.01 -2.37
CA MET A 130 10.21 -15.91 -2.31
C MET A 130 10.85 -15.80 -0.92
N ALA A 131 10.05 -15.91 0.14
CA ALA A 131 10.55 -15.84 1.51
C ALA A 131 11.50 -17.01 1.84
N ASP A 132 11.25 -18.21 1.31
CA ASP A 132 12.16 -19.35 1.43
C ASP A 132 13.47 -19.15 0.66
N GLU A 133 13.41 -18.54 -0.54
CA GLU A 133 14.60 -18.18 -1.33
C GLU A 133 15.43 -17.10 -0.61
N MET A 134 14.75 -16.11 0.00
CA MET A 134 15.39 -15.10 0.83
C MET A 134 16.11 -15.71 2.03
N ALA A 135 15.48 -16.69 2.71
CA ALA A 135 16.09 -17.37 3.87
C ALA A 135 17.42 -18.06 3.52
N GLU A 136 17.60 -18.47 2.25
CA GLU A 136 18.83 -19.09 1.76
C GLU A 136 19.88 -18.05 1.32
N ARG A 137 19.44 -16.96 0.68
CA ARG A 137 20.33 -16.03 -0.05
C ARG A 137 20.67 -14.75 0.69
N CYS A 138 19.78 -14.30 1.55
CA CYS A 138 19.90 -13.06 2.31
C CYS A 138 19.26 -13.19 3.70
N PRO A 139 19.70 -14.13 4.56
CA PRO A 139 19.04 -14.43 5.84
C PRO A 139 19.00 -13.26 6.85
N GLN A 140 19.76 -12.18 6.62
CA GLN A 140 19.75 -10.97 7.44
C GLN A 140 18.89 -9.85 6.87
N GLY A 141 18.33 -10.04 5.66
CA GLY A 141 17.55 -9.02 4.98
C GLY A 141 16.26 -8.66 5.71
N LEU A 142 15.71 -7.49 5.38
CA LEU A 142 14.40 -7.05 5.84
C LEU A 142 13.42 -7.01 4.66
N LEU A 143 12.30 -7.73 4.78
CA LEU A 143 11.22 -7.68 3.79
C LEU A 143 10.25 -6.53 4.10
N LEU A 144 10.18 -5.55 3.21
CA LEU A 144 9.23 -4.46 3.17
C LEU A 144 8.17 -4.77 2.11
N ASN A 145 7.03 -5.28 2.54
CA ASN A 145 5.96 -5.73 1.65
C ASN A 145 4.92 -4.61 1.43
N TYR A 146 4.73 -4.23 0.16
CA TYR A 146 3.64 -3.37 -0.32
C TYR A 146 2.52 -4.16 -1.00
N THR A 147 2.76 -5.42 -1.38
CA THR A 147 1.76 -6.26 -2.04
C THR A 147 0.55 -6.56 -1.14
N ASN A 148 -0.64 -6.20 -1.62
CA ASN A 148 -1.91 -6.62 -1.03
C ASN A 148 -2.31 -8.05 -1.42
N PRO A 149 -3.07 -8.78 -0.56
CA PRO A 149 -3.64 -8.32 0.71
C PRO A 149 -2.64 -8.26 1.88
N MET A 150 -2.42 -7.07 2.44
CA MET A 150 -1.36 -6.83 3.45
C MET A 150 -1.55 -7.59 4.78
N ALA A 151 -2.76 -8.02 5.12
CA ALA A 151 -2.97 -8.86 6.29
C ALA A 151 -2.65 -10.33 5.98
N MET A 152 -3.08 -10.83 4.81
CA MET A 152 -2.97 -12.24 4.45
C MET A 152 -1.56 -12.61 3.97
N VAL A 153 -0.90 -11.73 3.22
CA VAL A 153 0.41 -12.02 2.61
C VAL A 153 1.51 -12.16 3.67
N PRO A 154 1.80 -11.16 4.53
CA PRO A 154 2.73 -11.32 5.66
C PRO A 154 2.37 -12.47 6.60
N TRP A 155 1.07 -12.70 6.85
CA TRP A 155 0.63 -13.84 7.65
C TRP A 155 0.96 -15.18 6.98
N GLY A 156 0.76 -15.30 5.66
CA GLY A 156 1.12 -16.48 4.89
C GLY A 156 2.63 -16.75 4.89
N ILE A 157 3.45 -15.70 4.77
CA ILE A 157 4.91 -15.80 4.92
C ILE A 157 5.28 -16.35 6.29
N TRP A 158 4.75 -15.74 7.36
CA TRP A 158 5.01 -16.17 8.73
C TRP A 158 4.58 -17.62 8.98
N ALA A 159 3.40 -18.01 8.52
CA ALA A 159 2.84 -19.33 8.79
C ALA A 159 3.42 -20.43 7.88
N GLY A 160 3.92 -20.07 6.69
CA GLY A 160 4.19 -21.03 5.62
C GLY A 160 5.63 -21.11 5.13
N SER A 161 6.51 -20.18 5.52
CA SER A 161 7.91 -20.16 5.06
C SER A 161 8.91 -20.33 6.21
N ARG A 162 10.19 -20.51 5.87
CA ARG A 162 11.30 -20.50 6.83
C ARG A 162 11.77 -19.09 7.21
N TRP A 163 11.22 -18.06 6.58
CA TRP A 163 11.61 -16.67 6.83
C TRP A 163 11.15 -16.19 8.21
N PRO A 164 12.00 -15.54 9.01
CA PRO A 164 11.61 -15.06 10.32
C PRO A 164 10.53 -13.96 10.25
N ALA A 165 9.43 -14.16 10.96
CA ALA A 165 8.32 -13.18 11.01
C ALA A 165 8.77 -11.77 11.41
N ALA A 166 9.76 -11.68 12.31
CA ALA A 166 10.32 -10.40 12.76
C ALA A 166 11.05 -9.62 11.66
N GLN A 167 11.40 -10.27 10.54
CA GLN A 167 12.01 -9.67 9.35
C GLN A 167 10.99 -9.41 8.23
N THR A 168 9.69 -9.42 8.52
CA THR A 168 8.63 -9.07 7.58
C THR A 168 7.81 -7.89 8.09
N ILE A 169 7.83 -6.79 7.34
CA ILE A 169 7.09 -5.57 7.64
C ILE A 169 6.13 -5.29 6.49
N GLY A 170 4.84 -5.24 6.79
CA GLY A 170 3.83 -4.75 5.85
C GLY A 170 3.78 -3.22 5.88
N VAL A 171 3.82 -2.59 4.71
CA VAL A 171 3.85 -1.12 4.60
C VAL A 171 2.66 -0.63 3.77
N CYS A 172 1.89 0.29 4.35
CA CYS A 172 0.77 0.95 3.69
C CYS A 172 0.77 2.45 4.05
N HIS A 173 0.45 3.29 3.06
CA HIS A 173 0.49 4.75 3.18
C HIS A 173 -0.74 5.35 3.90
N SER A 174 -1.81 4.58 4.07
CA SER A 174 -3.11 5.02 4.59
C SER A 174 -3.05 5.82 5.90
N VAL A 175 -2.20 5.38 6.85
CA VAL A 175 -2.06 6.07 8.15
C VAL A 175 -1.41 7.45 7.97
N ARG A 176 -0.30 7.52 7.24
CA ARG A 176 0.42 8.77 6.92
C ARG A 176 -0.52 9.76 6.26
N ASP A 177 -1.22 9.34 5.20
CA ASP A 177 -2.09 10.23 4.44
C ASP A 177 -3.30 10.71 5.26
N THR A 178 -3.74 9.91 6.22
CA THR A 178 -4.79 10.30 7.15
C THR A 178 -4.28 11.29 8.19
N HIS A 179 -3.08 11.11 8.72
CA HIS A 179 -2.48 12.06 9.67
C HIS A 179 -2.34 13.44 9.02
N ALA A 180 -1.75 13.50 7.81
CA ALA A 180 -1.63 14.72 7.03
C ALA A 180 -3.01 15.37 6.75
N PHE A 181 -3.99 14.56 6.33
CA PHE A 181 -5.35 15.04 6.09
C PHE A 181 -5.98 15.64 7.35
N LEU A 182 -5.94 14.93 8.49
CA LEU A 182 -6.52 15.41 9.75
C LEU A 182 -5.82 16.67 10.26
N ALA A 183 -4.49 16.71 10.18
CA ALA A 183 -3.69 17.90 10.53
C ALA A 183 -4.12 19.12 9.73
N SER A 184 -4.27 18.96 8.40
CA SER A 184 -4.74 20.03 7.53
C SER A 184 -6.15 20.52 7.86
N LEU A 185 -7.07 19.63 8.25
CA LEU A 185 -8.44 20.01 8.58
C LEU A 185 -8.49 20.87 9.84
N VAL A 186 -7.76 20.48 10.88
CA VAL A 186 -7.77 21.21 12.17
C VAL A 186 -6.85 22.42 12.19
N GLY A 187 -6.03 22.61 11.14
CA GLY A 187 -5.13 23.74 10.99
C GLY A 187 -3.94 23.72 11.95
N VAL A 188 -3.45 22.53 12.30
CA VAL A 188 -2.28 22.33 13.17
C VAL A 188 -1.19 21.61 12.37
N PRO A 189 0.09 22.03 12.43
CA PRO A 189 1.18 21.30 11.77
C PRO A 189 1.21 19.83 12.21
N GLU A 190 1.45 18.91 11.27
CA GLU A 190 1.37 17.46 11.56
C GLU A 190 2.38 17.04 12.65
N GLU A 191 3.57 17.63 12.64
CA GLU A 191 4.62 17.42 13.62
C GLU A 191 4.22 17.80 15.05
N ASP A 192 3.29 18.76 15.20
CA ASP A 192 2.78 19.26 16.47
C ASP A 192 1.61 18.41 17.00
N ILE A 193 1.23 17.34 16.31
CA ILE A 193 0.13 16.45 16.70
C ILE A 193 0.65 15.10 17.19
N ALA A 194 0.15 14.68 18.34
CA ALA A 194 0.30 13.34 18.88
C ALA A 194 -0.84 12.45 18.40
N PHE A 195 -0.56 11.66 17.36
CA PHE A 195 -1.46 10.62 16.88
C PHE A 195 -1.27 9.30 17.64
N ARG A 196 -2.37 8.59 17.91
CA ARG A 196 -2.37 7.14 18.21
C ARG A 196 -3.31 6.45 17.25
N THR A 197 -2.79 5.50 16.50
CA THR A 197 -3.53 4.77 15.46
C THR A 197 -3.34 3.27 15.65
N ALA A 198 -4.41 2.50 15.55
CA ALA A 198 -4.35 1.04 15.65
C ALA A 198 -5.49 0.40 14.83
N GLY A 199 -5.27 -0.86 14.48
CA GLY A 199 -6.20 -1.70 13.73
C GLY A 199 -5.44 -2.67 12.84
N PHE A 200 -6.07 -3.05 11.73
CA PHE A 200 -5.47 -3.88 10.69
C PHE A 200 -5.25 -3.05 9.42
N ASN A 201 -4.46 -3.56 8.47
CA ASN A 201 -4.33 -2.90 7.17
C ASN A 201 -5.70 -2.59 6.56
N HIS A 202 -5.85 -1.37 6.01
CA HIS A 202 -7.09 -0.84 5.45
C HIS A 202 -8.29 -0.74 6.43
N GLN A 203 -8.06 -0.98 7.73
CA GLN A 203 -9.08 -0.83 8.78
C GLN A 203 -8.45 -0.42 10.12
N CYS A 204 -7.66 0.66 10.07
CA CYS A 204 -7.14 1.34 11.25
C CYS A 204 -8.01 2.55 11.61
N PHE A 205 -7.97 2.93 12.88
CA PHE A 205 -8.63 4.13 13.41
C PHE A 205 -7.64 4.98 14.20
N VAL A 206 -7.74 6.30 14.04
CA VAL A 206 -6.97 7.27 14.83
C VAL A 206 -7.67 7.47 16.18
N TYR A 207 -7.32 6.75 17.23
CA TYR A 207 -8.02 6.87 18.52
C TYR A 207 -7.38 7.87 19.50
N GLY A 208 -6.19 8.39 19.16
CA GLY A 208 -5.60 9.56 19.82
C GLY A 208 -5.28 10.63 18.79
N PHE A 209 -5.74 11.85 19.04
CA PHE A 209 -5.56 13.00 18.15
C PHE A 209 -5.47 14.27 19.00
N ARG A 210 -4.24 14.58 19.45
CA ARG A 210 -4.00 15.63 20.45
C ARG A 210 -2.89 16.57 20.01
N GLU A 211 -3.00 17.85 20.32
CA GLU A 211 -1.88 18.78 20.14
C GLU A 211 -0.80 18.50 21.20
N ARG A 212 0.46 18.37 20.78
CA ARG A 212 1.58 17.96 21.65
C ARG A 212 1.88 18.96 22.75
N THR A 213 1.75 20.26 22.46
CA THR A 213 2.18 21.34 23.36
C THR A 213 1.16 21.59 24.46
N THR A 214 -0.12 21.57 24.11
CA THR A 214 -1.24 21.90 25.01
C THR A 214 -1.90 20.68 25.62
N ASP A 215 -1.66 19.49 25.05
CA ASP A 215 -2.42 18.27 25.31
C ASP A 215 -3.94 18.47 25.09
N GLU A 216 -4.31 19.38 24.18
CA GLU A 216 -5.70 19.59 23.76
C GLU A 216 -6.18 18.43 22.88
N ASP A 217 -7.39 17.93 23.14
CA ASP A 217 -8.04 16.96 22.26
C ASP A 217 -8.62 17.66 21.02
N LEU A 218 -8.20 17.22 19.85
CA LEU A 218 -8.58 17.83 18.57
C LEU A 218 -9.85 17.21 17.97
N TYR A 219 -10.39 16.15 18.56
CA TYR A 219 -11.63 15.53 18.09
C TYR A 219 -12.86 16.45 18.11
N PRO A 220 -13.11 17.27 19.15
CA PRO A 220 -14.21 18.24 19.14
C PRO A 220 -14.15 19.18 17.93
N ARG A 221 -12.97 19.73 17.62
CA ARG A 221 -12.78 20.57 16.42
C ARG A 221 -13.05 19.79 15.14
N LEU A 222 -12.60 18.52 15.05
CA LEU A 222 -12.87 17.67 13.90
C LEU A 222 -14.36 17.40 13.71
N HIS A 223 -15.12 17.19 14.79
CA HIS A 223 -16.57 17.04 14.74
C HIS A 223 -17.24 18.29 14.17
N ASP A 224 -16.88 19.48 14.65
CA ASP A 224 -17.43 20.75 14.14
C ASP A 224 -17.15 20.92 12.64
N ILE A 225 -15.94 20.60 12.18
CA ILE A 225 -15.56 20.65 10.75
C ILE A 225 -16.40 19.66 9.92
N VAL A 226 -16.55 18.44 10.40
CA VAL A 226 -17.31 17.38 9.72
C VAL A 226 -18.81 17.70 9.67
N ASP A 227 -19.37 18.32 10.70
CA ASP A 227 -20.78 18.71 10.72
C ASP A 227 -21.06 19.96 9.89
N ALA A 228 -20.06 20.82 9.69
CA ALA A 228 -20.14 21.96 8.79
C ALA A 228 -20.04 21.58 7.29
N ASP A 229 -19.55 20.39 6.95
CA ASP A 229 -19.45 19.90 5.56
C ASP A 229 -20.47 18.79 5.24
N PRO A 230 -21.61 19.12 4.62
CA PRO A 230 -22.62 18.13 4.24
C PRO A 230 -22.16 17.18 3.11
N GLU A 231 -21.10 17.50 2.38
CA GLU A 231 -20.51 16.65 1.35
C GLU A 231 -19.52 15.62 1.92
N GLY A 232 -19.30 15.63 3.24
CA GLY A 232 -18.47 14.67 3.94
C GLY A 232 -17.00 14.74 3.55
N LEU A 233 -16.47 15.95 3.31
CA LEU A 233 -15.05 16.21 3.02
C LEU A 233 -14.54 15.49 1.76
N GLY A 234 -15.45 15.17 0.83
CA GLY A 234 -15.18 14.31 -0.32
C GLY A 234 -14.84 12.85 0.05
N ARG A 235 -15.05 12.46 1.30
CA ARG A 235 -14.70 11.16 1.90
C ARG A 235 -15.92 10.54 2.60
N ARG A 236 -17.03 10.51 1.87
CA ARG A 236 -18.39 10.24 2.35
C ARG A 236 -18.49 8.99 3.24
N VAL A 237 -17.90 7.87 2.83
CA VAL A 237 -17.92 6.62 3.61
C VAL A 237 -17.07 6.74 4.87
N ARG A 238 -15.85 7.28 4.78
CA ARG A 238 -14.98 7.48 5.96
C ARG A 238 -15.62 8.38 7.00
N VAL A 239 -16.26 9.46 6.56
CA VAL A 239 -16.99 10.39 7.43
C VAL A 239 -18.18 9.70 8.08
N GLU A 240 -18.94 8.88 7.35
CA GLU A 240 -20.03 8.10 7.93
C GLU A 240 -19.55 7.10 8.97
N LEU A 241 -18.44 6.41 8.71
CA LEU A 241 -17.80 5.52 9.68
C LEU A 241 -17.35 6.32 10.92
N PHE A 242 -16.73 7.49 10.75
CA PHE A 242 -16.36 8.37 11.84
C PHE A 242 -17.57 8.79 12.68
N LYS A 243 -18.67 9.24 12.06
CA LYS A 243 -19.90 9.62 12.77
C LYS A 243 -20.49 8.48 13.59
N ARG A 244 -20.34 7.23 13.15
CA ARG A 244 -20.88 6.04 13.84
C ARG A 244 -19.95 5.48 14.91
N PHE A 245 -18.65 5.44 14.65
CA PHE A 245 -17.67 4.83 15.55
C PHE A 245 -16.97 5.84 16.49
N GLY A 246 -17.05 7.13 16.21
CA GLY A 246 -16.44 8.21 17.01
C GLY A 246 -14.95 8.44 16.74
N TYR A 247 -14.30 7.62 15.90
CA TYR A 247 -12.89 7.77 15.52
C TYR A 247 -12.72 7.74 14.01
N PHE A 248 -11.79 8.54 13.48
CA PHE A 248 -11.60 8.68 12.05
C PHE A 248 -10.85 7.45 11.48
N PRO A 249 -11.39 6.76 10.45
CA PRO A 249 -10.72 5.61 9.83
C PRO A 249 -9.62 6.07 8.88
N THR A 250 -8.58 5.26 8.72
CA THR A 250 -7.41 5.66 7.92
C THR A 250 -7.57 5.42 6.42
N GLU A 251 -8.32 4.40 6.01
CA GLU A 251 -8.35 4.01 4.59
C GLU A 251 -9.40 4.77 3.79
N SER A 252 -9.21 4.85 2.46
CA SER A 252 -10.10 5.48 1.50
C SER A 252 -11.58 5.05 1.64
N SER A 253 -12.49 5.88 1.11
CA SER A 253 -13.93 5.59 1.17
C SER A 253 -14.28 4.32 0.40
N GLU A 254 -13.57 4.07 -0.69
CA GLU A 254 -13.75 2.92 -1.57
C GLU A 254 -13.41 1.62 -0.84
N HIS A 255 -12.23 1.52 -0.22
CA HIS A 255 -11.90 0.35 0.60
C HIS A 255 -12.83 0.22 1.80
N SER A 256 -13.07 1.31 2.53
CA SER A 256 -13.91 1.32 3.74
C SER A 256 -15.32 0.77 3.48
N ALA A 257 -15.86 0.97 2.27
CA ALA A 257 -17.17 0.45 1.88
C ALA A 257 -17.24 -1.08 1.85
N GLU A 258 -16.09 -1.77 1.72
CA GLU A 258 -16.00 -3.23 1.68
C GLU A 258 -15.94 -3.88 3.07
N TYR A 259 -15.69 -3.10 4.13
CA TYR A 259 -15.48 -3.60 5.49
C TYR A 259 -16.74 -3.67 6.35
N VAL A 260 -17.84 -3.04 5.92
CA VAL A 260 -19.09 -3.00 6.69
C VAL A 260 -20.31 -3.28 5.82
N PRO A 261 -21.38 -3.89 6.37
CA PRO A 261 -22.55 -4.28 5.57
C PRO A 261 -23.46 -3.10 5.19
N TRP A 262 -23.14 -1.88 5.62
CA TRP A 262 -24.05 -0.73 5.54
C TRP A 262 -24.17 -0.11 4.16
N PHE A 263 -23.26 -0.44 3.23
CA PHE A 263 -23.11 0.30 1.98
C PHE A 263 -23.40 -0.56 0.75
N LEU A 264 -22.43 -1.36 0.32
CA LEU A 264 -22.47 -2.10 -0.96
C LEU A 264 -23.72 -2.98 -1.17
N PRO A 265 -24.33 -3.59 -0.13
CA PRO A 265 -25.58 -4.33 -0.29
C PRO A 265 -26.82 -3.48 -0.60
N HIS A 266 -26.74 -2.14 -0.52
CA HIS A 266 -27.89 -1.24 -0.54
C HIS A 266 -27.76 -0.14 -1.61
N ASP A 267 -28.66 -0.15 -2.60
CA ASP A 267 -28.62 0.79 -3.75
C ASP A 267 -28.73 2.26 -3.31
N ASP A 268 -29.62 2.54 -2.37
CA ASP A 268 -29.84 3.88 -1.82
C ASP A 268 -28.61 4.40 -1.08
N GLN A 269 -27.84 3.51 -0.45
CA GLN A 269 -26.59 3.88 0.24
C GLN A 269 -25.46 4.10 -0.77
N ILE A 270 -25.36 3.29 -1.82
CA ILE A 270 -24.40 3.50 -2.91
C ILE A 270 -24.63 4.87 -3.56
N GLU A 271 -25.88 5.21 -3.87
CA GLU A 271 -26.25 6.51 -4.45
C GLU A 271 -25.95 7.66 -3.47
N ARG A 272 -26.42 7.56 -2.22
CA ARG A 272 -26.24 8.59 -1.18
C ARG A 272 -24.76 8.90 -0.92
N PHE A 273 -23.93 7.87 -0.79
CA PHE A 273 -22.49 8.03 -0.49
C PHE A 273 -21.61 8.08 -1.75
N ARG A 274 -22.22 8.06 -2.95
CA ARG A 274 -21.56 8.13 -4.27
C ARG A 274 -20.41 7.12 -4.38
N ILE A 275 -20.67 5.87 -4.03
CA ILE A 275 -19.65 4.82 -3.93
C ILE A 275 -19.30 4.33 -5.35
N PRO A 276 -18.02 4.42 -5.77
CA PRO A 276 -17.62 4.05 -7.12
C PRO A 276 -17.41 2.53 -7.20
N LEU A 277 -18.44 1.79 -7.63
CA LEU A 277 -18.30 0.36 -7.91
C LEU A 277 -17.23 0.11 -8.99
N ASP A 278 -16.53 -1.01 -8.89
CA ASP A 278 -15.52 -1.47 -9.85
C ASP A 278 -14.35 -0.47 -10.05
N GLU A 279 -14.10 0.38 -9.06
CA GLU A 279 -13.06 1.42 -9.10
C GLU A 279 -11.66 0.87 -9.41
N TYR A 280 -11.31 -0.27 -8.82
CA TYR A 280 -9.99 -0.83 -9.03
C TYR A 280 -9.77 -1.38 -10.45
N LEU A 281 -10.83 -1.72 -11.19
CA LEU A 281 -10.71 -2.04 -12.61
C LEU A 281 -10.24 -0.81 -13.40
N ARG A 282 -10.86 0.35 -13.15
CA ARG A 282 -10.50 1.62 -13.81
C ARG A 282 -9.06 2.02 -13.47
N ARG A 283 -8.70 1.99 -12.19
CA ARG A 283 -7.33 2.29 -11.74
C ARG A 283 -6.29 1.36 -12.38
N SER A 284 -6.61 0.06 -12.43
CA SER A 284 -5.69 -0.92 -13.03
C SER A 284 -5.53 -0.72 -14.54
N GLU A 285 -6.59 -0.32 -15.25
CA GLU A 285 -6.52 -0.01 -16.67
C GLU A 285 -5.69 1.24 -16.95
N ASP A 286 -5.81 2.28 -16.12
CA ASP A 286 -5.01 3.50 -16.25
C ASP A 286 -3.52 3.24 -15.99
N ASN A 287 -3.19 2.44 -14.97
CA ASN A 287 -1.81 2.02 -14.69
C ASN A 287 -1.15 1.23 -15.85
N LEU A 288 -1.93 0.63 -16.76
CA LEU A 288 -1.39 -0.04 -17.95
C LEU A 288 -1.02 0.92 -19.08
N LYS A 289 -1.53 2.16 -19.05
CA LYS A 289 -1.28 3.18 -20.07
C LYS A 289 -0.05 4.05 -19.76
N GLU A 290 0.41 4.01 -18.52
CA GLU A 290 1.60 4.72 -18.02
C GLU A 290 2.90 3.98 -18.36
#